data_AF-A0A0F9T7H2-F1
#
_entry.id   AF-A0A0F9T7H2-F1
#
_cell.length_a   1.000
_cell.length_b   1.000
_cell.length_c   1.000
_cell.angle_alpha   90.00
_cell.angle_beta   90.00
_cell.angle_gamma   90.00
#
_symmetry.space_group_name_H-M   'P 1'
#
loop_
_entity.id
_entity.type
_entity.pdbx_description
1 polymer ?
#
loop_
_entity_poly.entity_id
_entity_poly.type
_entity_poly.pdbx_seq_one_letter_code
_entity_poly.pdbx_strand_id
1 'polypeptide(L)'
;MSRKEEELAALRRTQKEASKGRIAKDSQNRLKKIAHKKFRTCFIAALSEFEKTFGIEFWGHGLPESKITPEQKTNRVRWNKVRKNILDKGNTQSRALGMEIDLHHVEFEGYRIDFGGTNGGQ
;
A
#
# COMPACT_ATOMS: atom_id res chain seq x y z
N MET A 1 31.96 -5.46 39.28
CA MET A 1 32.18 -5.53 37.82
C MET A 1 33.38 -4.66 37.51
N SER A 2 34.24 -5.10 36.60
CA SER A 2 35.35 -4.29 36.08
C SER A 2 34.78 -3.14 35.26
N ARG A 3 35.41 -1.95 35.32
CA ARG A 3 35.05 -0.78 34.50
C ARG A 3 34.88 -1.12 33.01
N LYS A 4 35.68 -2.07 32.51
CA LYS A 4 35.60 -2.58 31.13
C LYS A 4 34.32 -3.39 30.84
N GLU A 5 33.78 -4.09 31.83
CA GLU A 5 32.54 -4.88 31.70
C GLU A 5 31.31 -3.97 31.65
N GLU A 6 31.31 -2.90 32.44
CA GLU A 6 30.27 -1.88 32.43
C GLU A 6 30.24 -1.11 31.10
N GLU A 7 31.41 -0.72 30.58
CA GLU A 7 31.55 -0.08 29.27
C GLU A 7 31.05 -1.00 28.13
N LEU A 8 31.40 -2.29 28.16
CA LEU A 8 30.94 -3.26 27.17
C LEU A 8 29.41 -3.48 27.26
N ALA A 9 28.85 -3.54 28.46
CA ALA A 9 27.40 -3.67 28.67
C ALA A 9 26.64 -2.44 28.15
N ALA A 10 27.17 -1.23 28.38
CA ALA A 10 26.61 0.01 27.85
C ALA A 10 26.64 0.03 26.31
N LEU A 11 27.77 -0.35 25.70
CA LEU A 11 27.91 -0.44 24.25
C LEU A 11 26.92 -1.44 23.62
N ARG A 12 26.69 -2.59 24.26
CA ARG A 12 25.70 -3.58 23.78
C ARG A 12 24.27 -3.05 23.87
N ARG A 13 23.93 -2.28 24.91
CA ARG A 13 22.60 -1.67 25.06
C ARG A 13 22.35 -0.64 23.96
N THR A 14 23.30 0.25 23.71
CA THR A 14 23.16 1.28 22.66
C THR A 14 23.05 0.65 21.26
N GLN A 15 23.84 -0.39 20.97
CA GLN A 15 23.73 -1.12 19.71
C GLN A 15 22.37 -1.81 19.55
N LYS A 16 21.85 -2.42 20.62
CA LYS A 16 20.53 -3.06 20.61
C LYS A 16 19.41 -2.04 20.38
N GLU A 17 19.47 -0.88 21.02
CA GLU A 17 18.51 0.21 20.84
C GLU A 17 18.56 0.78 19.41
N ALA A 18 19.76 1.01 18.88
CA ALA A 18 19.94 1.46 17.49
C ALA A 18 19.37 0.45 16.49
N SER A 19 19.62 -0.85 16.70
CA SER A 19 19.07 -1.91 15.85
C SER A 19 17.55 -1.96 15.92
N LYS A 20 16.95 -1.83 17.11
CA LYS A 20 15.49 -1.78 17.28
C LYS A 20 14.87 -0.58 16.55
N GLY A 21 15.49 0.60 16.68
CA GLY A 21 15.04 1.81 15.97
C GLY A 21 15.04 1.62 14.45
N ARG A 22 16.10 0.99 13.91
CA ARG A 22 16.18 0.65 12.48
C ARG A 22 15.07 -0.32 12.06
N ILE A 23 14.88 -1.41 12.79
CA ILE A 23 13.85 -2.42 12.47
C ILE A 23 12.45 -1.79 12.46
N ALA A 24 12.12 -0.95 13.45
CA ALA A 24 10.84 -0.26 13.51
C ALA A 24 10.66 0.67 12.28
N LYS A 25 11.70 1.44 11.91
CA LYS A 25 11.63 2.33 10.76
C LYS A 25 11.47 1.58 9.44
N ASP A 26 12.21 0.48 9.26
CA ASP A 26 12.12 -0.37 8.07
C ASP A 26 10.75 -1.04 7.98
N SER A 27 10.20 -1.46 9.12
CA SER A 27 8.86 -2.05 9.22
C SER A 27 7.76 -1.05 8.83
N GLN A 28 7.84 0.18 9.33
CA GLN A 28 6.94 1.28 8.92
C GLN A 28 7.04 1.55 7.42
N ASN A 29 8.26 1.74 6.90
CA ASN A 29 8.49 2.01 5.47
C ASN A 29 7.95 0.88 4.58
N ARG A 30 8.15 -0.37 5.00
CA ARG A 30 7.60 -1.56 4.33
C ARG A 30 6.08 -1.54 4.33
N LEU A 31 5.45 -1.31 5.48
CA LEU A 31 3.98 -1.27 5.60
C LEU A 31 3.39 -0.17 4.72
N LYS A 32 3.93 1.04 4.76
CA LYS A 32 3.50 2.16 3.91
C LYS A 32 3.57 1.81 2.43
N LYS A 33 4.70 1.27 1.97
CA LYS A 33 4.89 0.88 0.57
C LYS A 33 3.84 -0.13 0.12
N ILE A 34 3.55 -1.13 0.96
CA ILE A 34 2.53 -2.15 0.67
C ILE A 34 1.14 -1.53 0.67
N ALA A 35 0.80 -0.72 1.67
CA ALA A 35 -0.49 -0.06 1.79
C ALA A 35 -0.77 0.85 0.59
N HIS A 36 0.16 1.74 0.22
CA HIS A 36 0.04 2.61 -0.94
C HIS A 36 -0.20 1.81 -2.23
N LYS A 37 0.54 0.69 -2.43
CA LYS A 37 0.35 -0.18 -3.58
C LYS A 37 -1.04 -0.80 -3.61
N LYS A 38 -1.51 -1.34 -2.47
CA LYS A 38 -2.85 -1.96 -2.36
C LYS A 38 -3.97 -0.95 -2.63
N PHE A 39 -3.89 0.26 -2.07
CA PHE A 39 -4.84 1.34 -2.36
C PHE A 39 -4.87 1.68 -3.85
N ARG A 40 -3.71 1.89 -4.46
CA ARG A 40 -3.62 2.19 -5.90
C ARG A 40 -4.22 1.06 -6.74
N THR A 41 -3.85 -0.19 -6.46
CA THR A 41 -4.37 -1.36 -7.18
C THR A 41 -5.89 -1.48 -7.01
N CYS A 42 -6.44 -1.28 -5.82
CA CYS A 42 -7.88 -1.34 -5.57
C CYS A 42 -8.65 -0.32 -6.42
N PHE A 43 -8.27 0.96 -6.37
CA PHE A 43 -8.95 2.00 -7.15
C PHE A 43 -8.82 1.79 -8.67
N ILE A 44 -7.62 1.44 -9.14
CA ILE A 44 -7.39 1.22 -10.57
C ILE A 44 -8.16 -0.01 -11.06
N ALA A 45 -8.20 -1.09 -10.28
CA ALA A 45 -8.98 -2.27 -10.62
C ALA A 45 -10.48 -1.96 -10.70
N ALA A 46 -11.01 -1.22 -9.71
CA ALA A 46 -12.41 -0.80 -9.73
C ALA A 46 -12.73 0.07 -10.97
N LEU A 47 -11.93 1.11 -11.24
CA LEU A 47 -12.12 1.96 -12.43
C LEU A 47 -12.03 1.16 -13.72
N SER A 48 -11.09 0.21 -13.82
CA SER A 48 -10.95 -0.66 -14.98
C SER A 48 -12.19 -1.54 -15.19
N GLU A 49 -12.81 -2.03 -14.11
CA GLU A 49 -14.02 -2.84 -14.21
C GLU A 49 -15.22 -2.02 -14.71
N PHE A 50 -15.36 -0.77 -14.24
CA PHE A 50 -16.35 0.17 -14.78
C PHE A 50 -16.12 0.45 -16.26
N GLU A 51 -14.86 0.70 -16.66
CA GLU A 51 -14.48 0.97 -18.05
C GLU A 51 -14.76 -0.23 -18.97
N LYS A 52 -14.53 -1.46 -18.49
CA LYS A 52 -14.84 -2.69 -19.25
C LYS A 52 -16.34 -2.94 -19.36
N THR A 53 -17.08 -2.80 -18.26
CA THR A 53 -18.49 -3.18 -18.19
C THR A 53 -19.40 -2.16 -18.85
N PHE A 54 -19.18 -0.88 -18.60
CA PHE A 54 -20.06 0.20 -19.06
C PHE A 54 -19.43 1.07 -20.14
N GLY A 55 -18.11 1.04 -20.27
CA GLY A 55 -17.41 2.11 -20.97
C GLY A 55 -17.67 2.18 -22.46
N ILE A 56 -17.84 1.04 -23.13
CA ILE A 56 -18.10 1.00 -24.57
C ILE A 56 -19.44 1.65 -24.89
N GLU A 57 -20.51 1.22 -24.21
CA GLU A 57 -21.88 1.69 -24.47
C GLU A 57 -22.05 3.17 -24.14
N PHE A 58 -21.57 3.59 -22.97
CA PHE A 58 -21.90 4.92 -22.44
C PHE A 58 -20.94 6.05 -22.83
N TRP A 59 -19.65 5.75 -23.07
CA TRP A 59 -18.66 6.79 -23.42
C TRP A 59 -17.60 6.35 -24.43
N GLY A 60 -17.85 5.28 -25.18
CA GLY A 60 -16.95 4.79 -26.23
C GLY A 60 -15.55 4.45 -25.71
N HIS A 61 -15.45 3.79 -24.56
CA HIS A 61 -14.17 3.34 -24.01
C HIS A 61 -13.43 2.46 -25.03
N GLY A 62 -12.15 2.76 -25.26
CA GLY A 62 -11.31 2.07 -26.26
C GLY A 62 -11.61 2.41 -27.73
N LEU A 63 -12.68 3.18 -28.03
CA LEU A 63 -13.00 3.56 -29.40
C LEU A 63 -12.26 4.84 -29.83
N PRO A 64 -11.86 4.94 -31.11
CA PRO A 64 -11.33 6.17 -31.68
C PRO A 64 -12.41 7.25 -31.74
N GLU A 65 -12.00 8.51 -31.69
CA GLU A 65 -12.90 9.68 -31.68
C GLU A 65 -13.83 9.74 -32.90
N SER A 66 -13.43 9.17 -34.04
CA SER A 66 -14.26 9.07 -35.24
C SER A 66 -15.42 8.07 -35.12
N LYS A 67 -15.40 7.19 -34.12
CA LYS A 67 -16.39 6.12 -33.91
C LYS A 67 -17.28 6.33 -32.68
N ILE A 68 -17.11 7.43 -31.94
CA ILE A 68 -17.96 7.74 -30.79
C ILE A 68 -19.10 8.66 -31.20
N THR A 69 -20.28 8.45 -30.61
CA THR A 69 -21.42 9.34 -30.83
C THR A 69 -21.23 10.67 -30.09
N PRO A 70 -21.92 11.76 -30.50
CA PRO A 70 -21.88 13.03 -29.77
C PRO A 70 -22.28 12.90 -28.28
N GLU A 71 -23.23 12.01 -27.98
CA GLU A 71 -23.64 11.69 -26.62
C GLU A 71 -22.52 11.00 -25.83
N GLN A 72 -21.92 9.95 -26.41
CA GLN A 72 -20.78 9.26 -25.81
C GLN A 72 -19.60 10.21 -25.55
N LYS A 73 -19.34 11.15 -26.45
CA LYS A 73 -18.32 12.18 -26.28
C LYS A 73 -18.60 13.06 -25.06
N THR A 74 -19.84 13.49 -24.87
CA THR A 74 -20.26 14.27 -23.69
C THR A 74 -20.10 13.45 -22.40
N ASN A 75 -20.50 12.18 -22.43
CA ASN A 75 -20.34 11.27 -21.29
C ASN A 75 -18.87 10.97 -21.00
N ARG A 76 -18.01 10.90 -22.01
CA ARG A 76 -16.56 10.71 -21.85
C ARG A 76 -15.93 11.85 -21.05
N VAL A 77 -16.35 13.09 -21.28
CA VAL A 77 -15.90 14.25 -20.50
C VAL A 77 -16.32 14.10 -19.03
N ARG A 78 -17.56 13.68 -18.77
CA ARG A 78 -18.08 13.43 -17.42
C ARG A 78 -17.32 12.30 -16.72
N TRP A 79 -17.13 11.17 -17.40
CA TRP A 79 -16.35 10.03 -16.91
C TRP A 79 -14.92 10.45 -16.55
N ASN A 80 -14.23 11.17 -17.44
CA ASN A 80 -12.87 11.62 -17.19
C ASN A 80 -12.77 12.52 -15.94
N LYS A 81 -13.76 13.40 -15.72
CA LYS A 81 -13.86 14.21 -14.50
C LYS A 81 -14.05 13.35 -13.26
N VAL A 82 -14.97 12.39 -13.29
CA VAL A 82 -15.25 11.47 -12.18
C VAL A 82 -14.02 10.60 -11.87
N ARG A 83 -13.42 9.98 -12.89
CA ARG A 83 -12.22 9.16 -12.80
C ARG A 83 -11.07 9.93 -12.14
N LYS A 84 -10.82 11.17 -12.58
CA LYS A 84 -9.82 12.05 -11.97
C LYS A 84 -10.12 12.29 -10.49
N ASN A 85 -11.35 12.67 -10.16
CA ASN A 85 -11.75 12.94 -8.77
C ASN A 85 -11.61 11.71 -7.86
N ILE A 86 -11.93 10.51 -8.35
CA ILE A 86 -11.74 9.25 -7.61
C ILE A 86 -10.25 9.03 -7.32
N LEU A 87 -9.39 9.19 -8.33
CA LEU A 87 -7.94 9.03 -8.16
C LEU A 87 -7.34 10.06 -7.20
N ASP A 88 -7.74 11.33 -7.32
CA ASP A 88 -7.24 12.41 -6.46
C ASP A 88 -7.65 12.19 -4.99
N LYS A 89 -8.91 11.81 -4.75
CA LYS A 89 -9.39 11.45 -3.41
C LYS A 89 -8.68 10.20 -2.88
N GLY A 90 -8.54 9.17 -3.71
CA GLY A 90 -7.82 7.94 -3.35
C GLY A 90 -6.36 8.19 -2.97
N ASN A 91 -5.65 9.03 -3.73
CA ASN A 91 -4.29 9.45 -3.43
C ASN A 91 -4.20 10.27 -2.13
N THR A 92 -5.23 11.03 -1.80
CA THR A 92 -5.30 11.78 -0.54
C THR A 92 -5.49 10.84 0.65
N GLN A 93 -6.39 9.88 0.56
CA GLN A 93 -6.57 8.84 1.59
C GLN A 93 -5.32 7.97 1.76
N SER A 94 -4.67 7.62 0.66
CA SER A 94 -3.40 6.89 0.66
C SER A 94 -2.30 7.64 1.43
N ARG A 95 -2.18 8.97 1.24
CA ARG A 95 -1.25 9.83 1.99
C ARG A 95 -1.61 9.94 3.47
N ALA A 96 -2.90 10.13 3.79
CA ALA A 96 -3.38 10.19 5.17
C ALA A 96 -3.05 8.91 5.94
N LEU A 97 -3.25 7.73 5.34
CA LEU A 97 -2.85 6.46 5.92
C LEU A 97 -1.33 6.39 6.17
N GLY A 98 -0.53 6.92 5.24
CA GLY A 98 0.92 6.99 5.41
C GLY A 98 1.34 7.85 6.62
N MET A 99 0.63 8.95 6.87
CA MET A 99 0.83 9.79 8.07
C MET A 99 0.37 9.07 9.33
N GLU A 100 -0.77 8.39 9.28
CA GLU A 100 -1.27 7.61 10.42
C GLU A 100 -0.26 6.53 10.84
N ILE A 101 0.35 5.82 9.89
CA ILE A 101 1.38 4.82 10.16
C ILE A 101 2.62 5.43 10.84
N ASP A 102 2.99 6.69 10.56
CA ASP A 102 4.11 7.35 11.24
C ASP A 102 3.88 7.55 12.74
N LEU A 103 2.61 7.67 13.15
CA LEU A 103 2.23 7.87 14.54
C LEU A 103 2.22 6.57 15.36
N HIS A 104 2.42 5.42 14.71
CA HIS A 104 2.32 4.10 15.33
C HIS A 104 3.68 3.40 15.40
N HIS A 105 3.89 2.65 16.49
CA HIS A 105 4.97 1.68 16.55
C HIS A 105 4.59 0.46 15.70
N VAL A 106 5.40 0.16 14.69
CA VAL A 106 5.15 -0.95 13.76
C VAL A 106 6.41 -1.80 13.69
N GLU A 107 6.26 -3.09 13.95
CA GLU A 107 7.32 -4.08 13.81
C GLU A 107 6.83 -5.22 12.91
N PHE A 108 7.64 -5.59 11.91
CA PHE A 108 7.36 -6.72 11.05
C PHE A 108 7.86 -8.00 11.72
N GLU A 109 6.94 -8.87 12.12
CA GLU A 109 7.23 -10.14 12.81
C GLU A 109 7.94 -11.20 11.94
N GLY A 110 8.24 -10.90 10.68
CA GLY A 110 8.77 -11.89 9.74
C GLY A 110 7.69 -12.76 9.11
N TYR A 111 8.11 -13.67 8.25
CA TYR A 111 7.24 -14.71 7.72
C TYR A 111 7.23 -15.87 8.71
N ARG A 112 6.06 -16.19 9.30
CA ARG A 112 5.90 -17.41 10.08
C ARG A 112 5.86 -18.59 9.11
N ILE A 113 6.80 -19.51 9.25
CA ILE A 113 6.83 -20.78 8.52
C ILE A 113 6.66 -21.88 9.55
N ASP A 114 5.52 -22.57 9.50
CA ASP A 114 5.30 -23.75 10.32
C ASP A 114 5.77 -24.97 9.51
N PHE A 115 6.91 -25.53 9.91
CA PHE A 115 7.37 -26.79 9.35
C PHE A 115 6.59 -27.89 10.06
N GLY A 116 5.45 -28.28 9.47
CA GLY A 116 4.60 -29.34 9.98
C GLY A 116 5.36 -30.66 10.12
N GLY A 117 6.01 -30.85 11.25
CA GLY A 117 6.52 -32.14 11.70
C GLY A 117 5.33 -32.92 12.25
N THR A 118 4.84 -33.88 11.49
CA THR A 118 3.89 -34.89 11.95
C THR A 118 4.51 -35.70 13.09
N ASN A 119 4.36 -35.23 14.33
CA ASN A 119 4.44 -36.12 15.49
C ASN A 119 3.06 -36.77 15.67
N GLY A 120 2.76 -37.71 14.77
CA GLY A 120 1.81 -38.78 15.05
C GLY A 120 2.47 -39.74 16.04
N GLY A 121 2.40 -39.39 17.33
CA GLY A 121 2.70 -40.32 18.41
C GLY A 121 1.51 -41.25 18.61
N GLN A 122 1.67 -42.49 18.15
CA GLN A 122 0.92 -43.65 18.61
C GLN A 122 1.11 -43.86 20.12
#